data_AF-A0A8S4PEW8-F1
#
_entry.id   AF-A0A8S4PEW8-F1
#
_cell.length_a   1.000
_cell.length_b   1.000
_cell.length_c   1.000
_cell.angle_alpha   90.00
_cell.angle_beta   90.00
_cell.angle_gamma   90.00
#
_symmetry.space_group_name_H-M   'P 1'
#
loop_
_entity.id
_entity.type
_entity.pdbx_description
1 polymer ?
#
loop_
_entity_poly.entity_id
_entity_poly.type
_entity_poly.pdbx_seq_one_letter_code
_entity_poly.pdbx_strand_id
1 'polypeptide(L)'
;MRSFKKTNLGVKKPYKCKVHGLYKHYQDDLLNFKNWCILWITLFTIPLVLFSNWVGLNLGWLFYFNGVLLGGVPIPVALTVLWSKVTPAGMISGTLSGCLCGLSLWLGIASMYEGGVTLENTGRDIPTFVGSAVALGVSGIVCVVVSLYTLDRKKFNEEEEWNKLRNIENPLHPWAITYARDFGRVQDVTSRFVRPTYAAMKSRFRGSRITAIVIG
;
A
#
# COMPACT_ATOMS: atom_id res chain seq x y z
N MET A 1 -38.09 6.04 46.33
CA MET A 1 -36.64 5.90 46.11
C MET A 1 -36.36 5.73 44.62
N ARG A 2 -35.85 6.77 43.95
CA ARG A 2 -35.43 6.70 42.53
C ARG A 2 -34.11 5.92 42.46
N SER A 3 -34.15 4.73 41.90
CA SER A 3 -32.96 3.90 41.64
C SER A 3 -32.09 4.60 40.59
N PHE A 4 -30.90 5.03 41.00
CA PHE A 4 -29.90 5.61 40.10
C PHE A 4 -29.45 4.55 39.09
N LYS A 5 -29.89 4.73 37.83
CA LYS A 5 -29.41 3.94 36.69
C LYS A 5 -27.94 4.30 36.49
N LYS A 6 -27.03 3.37 36.77
CA LYS A 6 -25.59 3.52 36.48
C LYS A 6 -25.42 3.85 35.00
N THR A 7 -25.22 5.13 34.69
CA THR A 7 -24.78 5.58 33.38
C THR A 7 -23.31 5.21 33.28
N ASN A 8 -23.02 4.12 32.55
CA ASN A 8 -21.66 3.79 32.11
C ASN A 8 -21.21 4.87 31.11
N LEU A 9 -20.82 6.04 31.62
CA LEU A 9 -20.30 7.16 30.85
C LEU A 9 -18.84 6.84 30.51
N GLY A 10 -18.60 6.34 29.30
CA GLY A 10 -17.26 6.18 28.73
C GLY A 10 -16.91 4.79 28.19
N VAL A 11 -17.63 3.74 28.58
CA VAL A 11 -17.38 2.38 28.06
C VAL A 11 -18.28 2.13 26.86
N LYS A 12 -17.67 1.98 25.67
CA LYS A 12 -18.40 1.55 24.45
C LYS A 12 -19.18 0.28 24.79
N LYS A 13 -20.49 0.27 24.53
CA LYS A 13 -21.32 -0.91 24.81
C LYS A 13 -20.79 -2.10 24.01
N PRO A 14 -20.65 -3.30 24.61
CA PRO A 14 -20.14 -4.47 23.90
C PRO A 14 -21.09 -4.82 22.74
N TYR A 15 -20.50 -5.20 21.61
CA TYR A 15 -21.24 -5.60 20.42
C TYR A 15 -22.00 -6.92 20.69
N LYS A 16 -23.30 -6.95 20.37
CA LYS A 16 -24.19 -8.08 20.68
C LYS A 16 -24.08 -9.27 19.71
N CYS A 17 -23.55 -9.05 18.51
CA CYS A 17 -23.45 -10.08 17.48
C CYS A 17 -22.23 -10.97 17.72
N LYS A 18 -22.41 -12.29 17.83
CA LYS A 18 -21.31 -13.26 18.07
C LYS A 18 -20.27 -13.28 16.94
N VAL A 19 -20.68 -13.10 15.68
CA VAL A 19 -19.80 -13.16 14.51
C VAL A 19 -19.20 -11.79 14.18
N HIS A 20 -20.04 -10.75 14.02
CA HIS A 20 -19.58 -9.41 13.64
C HIS A 20 -19.01 -8.58 14.80
N GLY A 21 -19.35 -8.94 16.05
CA GLY A 21 -18.91 -8.20 17.23
C GLY A 21 -17.40 -8.30 17.48
N LEU A 22 -16.81 -9.47 17.26
CA LEU A 22 -15.36 -9.68 17.39
C LEU A 22 -14.56 -8.86 16.37
N TYR A 23 -14.97 -8.89 15.11
CA TYR A 23 -14.33 -8.09 14.06
C TYR A 23 -14.44 -6.59 14.34
N LYS A 24 -15.59 -6.13 14.82
CA LYS A 24 -15.80 -4.72 15.13
C LYS A 24 -14.97 -4.26 16.34
N HIS A 25 -14.76 -5.14 17.32
CA HIS A 25 -13.82 -4.89 18.41
C HIS A 25 -12.38 -4.77 17.89
N TYR A 26 -11.94 -5.70 17.05
CA TYR A 26 -10.63 -5.63 16.40
C TYR A 26 -10.44 -4.34 15.60
N GLN A 27 -11.48 -3.89 14.89
CA GLN A 27 -11.45 -2.62 14.17
C GLN A 27 -11.32 -1.42 15.12
N ASP A 28 -11.99 -1.44 16.28
CA ASP A 28 -11.84 -0.39 17.30
C ASP A 28 -10.40 -0.35 17.86
N ASP A 29 -9.78 -1.51 18.09
CA ASP A 29 -8.40 -1.61 18.56
C ASP A 29 -7.41 -1.07 17.51
N LEU A 30 -7.61 -1.43 16.24
CA LEU A 30 -6.84 -0.88 15.12
C LEU A 30 -6.98 0.63 14.98
N LEU A 31 -8.19 1.17 15.18
CA LEU A 31 -8.43 2.61 15.13
C LEU A 31 -7.72 3.33 16.27
N ASN A 32 -7.73 2.76 17.48
CA ASN A 32 -6.99 3.30 18.61
C ASN A 32 -5.48 3.28 18.33
N PHE A 33 -4.95 2.19 17.79
CA PHE A 33 -3.54 2.08 17.39
C PHE A 33 -3.17 3.11 16.32
N LYS A 34 -3.99 3.25 15.26
CA LYS A 34 -3.83 4.28 14.23
C LYS A 34 -3.77 5.67 14.83
N ASN A 35 -4.67 5.98 15.77
CA ASN A 35 -4.71 7.30 16.41
C ASN A 35 -3.41 7.56 17.19
N TRP A 36 -2.88 6.57 17.90
CA TRP A 36 -1.57 6.66 18.54
C TRP A 36 -0.44 6.88 17.53
N CYS A 37 -0.41 6.14 16.41
CA CYS A 37 0.58 6.36 15.36
C CYS A 37 0.51 7.77 14.78
N ILE A 38 -0.70 8.30 14.53
CA ILE A 38 -0.88 9.67 14.02
C ILE A 38 -0.30 10.67 15.02
N LEU A 39 -0.59 10.53 16.32
CA LEU A 39 -0.04 11.42 17.35
C LEU A 39 1.49 11.42 17.33
N TRP A 40 2.13 10.24 17.33
CA TRP A 40 3.58 10.13 17.28
C TRP A 40 4.16 10.72 15.99
N ILE A 41 3.60 10.38 14.82
CA ILE A 41 4.07 10.93 13.54
C ILE A 41 3.97 12.45 13.55
N THR A 42 2.84 13.03 14.00
CA THR A 42 2.68 14.49 14.07
C THR A 42 3.63 15.16 15.07
N LEU A 43 3.92 14.50 16.20
CA LEU A 43 4.87 14.99 17.19
C LEU A 43 6.29 15.10 16.62
N PHE A 44 6.68 14.19 15.72
CA PHE A 44 8.00 14.21 15.08
C PHE A 44 8.07 15.08 13.82
N THR A 45 7.00 15.11 13.00
CA THR A 45 7.02 15.86 11.74
C THR A 45 6.93 17.36 11.93
N ILE A 46 6.15 17.85 12.92
CA ILE A 46 5.99 19.30 13.15
C ILE A 46 7.32 19.98 13.51
N PRO A 47 8.11 19.49 14.50
CA PRO A 47 9.42 20.05 14.80
C PRO A 47 10.40 19.96 13.63
N LEU A 48 10.37 18.86 12.86
CA LEU A 48 11.24 18.67 11.71
C LEU A 48 10.94 19.70 10.61
N VAL A 49 9.66 20.00 10.34
CA VAL A 49 9.27 21.03 9.37
C VAL A 49 9.62 22.43 9.87
N LEU A 50 9.41 22.74 11.15
CA LEU A 50 9.81 24.02 11.73
C LEU A 50 11.33 24.23 11.70
N PHE A 51 12.10 23.19 12.01
CA PHE A 51 13.56 23.19 11.89
C PHE A 51 13.99 23.41 10.43
N SER A 52 13.34 22.72 9.49
CA SER A 52 13.60 22.87 8.05
C SER A 52 13.32 24.31 7.58
N ASN A 53 12.24 24.92 8.07
CA ASN A 53 11.91 26.32 7.78
C ASN A 53 12.95 27.29 8.37
N TRP A 54 13.48 27.00 9.56
CA TRP A 54 14.55 27.79 10.17
C TRP A 54 15.87 27.71 9.38
N VAL A 55 16.19 26.56 8.80
CA VAL A 55 17.35 26.35 7.90
C VAL A 55 17.16 27.01 6.52
N GLY A 56 15.95 27.51 6.21
CA GLY A 56 15.64 28.13 4.92
C GLY A 56 15.34 27.11 3.81
N LEU A 57 14.91 25.90 4.17
CA LEU A 57 14.48 24.89 3.19
C LEU A 57 13.12 25.28 2.58
N ASN A 58 13.06 25.31 1.25
CA ASN A 58 11.82 25.58 0.52
C ASN A 58 10.86 24.39 0.58
N LEU A 59 9.55 24.65 0.71
CA LEU A 59 8.52 23.60 0.71
C LEU A 59 8.53 22.78 -0.59
N GLY A 60 8.84 23.41 -1.73
CA GLY A 60 9.02 22.73 -3.01
C GLY A 60 10.17 21.72 -2.99
N TRP A 61 11.29 22.06 -2.37
CA TRP A 61 12.43 21.17 -2.23
C TRP A 61 12.07 19.92 -1.39
N LEU A 62 11.30 20.09 -0.31
CA LEU A 62 10.83 18.97 0.52
C LEU A 62 9.94 18.00 -0.27
N PHE A 63 9.07 18.51 -1.14
CA PHE A 63 8.25 17.65 -2.00
C PHE A 63 9.08 16.87 -3.02
N TYR A 64 10.08 17.53 -3.63
CA TYR A 64 11.03 16.90 -4.54
C TYR A 64 11.85 15.80 -3.84
N PHE A 65 12.39 16.09 -2.67
CA PHE A 65 13.11 15.12 -1.85
C PHE A 65 12.25 13.90 -1.47
N ASN A 66 11.00 14.14 -1.03
CA ASN A 66 10.05 13.07 -0.73
C ASN A 66 9.76 12.21 -1.96
N GLY A 67 9.64 12.81 -3.15
CA GLY A 67 9.45 12.11 -4.42
C GLY A 67 10.59 11.15 -4.74
N VAL A 68 11.84 11.56 -4.54
CA VAL A 68 13.01 10.69 -4.75
C VAL A 68 13.06 9.57 -3.71
N LEU A 69 12.83 9.88 -2.43
CA LEU A 69 12.84 8.89 -1.35
C LEU A 69 11.77 7.80 -1.50
N LEU A 70 10.54 8.21 -1.78
CA LEU A 70 9.40 7.30 -1.90
C LEU A 70 9.22 6.76 -3.32
N GLY A 71 9.97 7.28 -4.30
CA GLY A 71 9.88 6.90 -5.71
C GLY A 71 10.08 5.40 -5.93
N GLY A 72 10.84 4.70 -5.09
CA GLY A 72 11.05 3.25 -5.24
C GLY A 72 9.86 2.35 -4.86
N VAL A 73 8.85 2.85 -4.15
CA VAL A 73 7.77 2.03 -3.53
C VAL A 73 6.62 1.64 -4.47
N PRO A 74 6.10 2.51 -5.37
CA PRO A 74 4.86 2.26 -6.08
C PRO A 74 4.85 0.99 -6.95
N ILE A 75 5.94 0.73 -7.69
CA ILE A 75 5.99 -0.44 -8.58
C ILE A 75 6.02 -1.76 -7.79
N PRO A 76 6.89 -1.96 -6.79
CA PRO A 76 6.83 -3.15 -5.93
C PRO A 76 5.44 -3.36 -5.30
N VAL A 77 4.79 -2.29 -4.82
CA VAL A 77 3.44 -2.39 -4.24
C VAL A 77 2.40 -2.78 -5.29
N ALA A 78 2.41 -2.17 -6.46
CA ALA A 78 1.49 -2.53 -7.55
C ALA A 78 1.68 -4.00 -7.99
N LEU A 79 2.93 -4.47 -8.07
CA LEU A 79 3.24 -5.84 -8.43
C LEU A 79 2.67 -6.85 -7.42
N THR A 80 2.57 -6.54 -6.13
CA THR A 80 1.96 -7.48 -5.15
C THR A 80 0.50 -7.79 -5.42
N VAL A 81 -0.23 -6.83 -5.99
CA VAL A 81 -1.65 -6.96 -6.29
C VAL A 81 -1.85 -7.56 -7.69
N LEU A 82 -0.97 -7.21 -8.63
CA LEU A 82 -1.10 -7.59 -10.04
C LEU A 82 -0.43 -8.93 -10.38
N TRP A 83 0.56 -9.37 -9.60
CA TRP A 83 1.40 -10.50 -9.94
C TRP A 83 1.57 -11.48 -8.78
N SER A 84 1.12 -12.72 -8.97
CA SER A 84 1.15 -13.78 -7.95
C SER A 84 2.54 -14.29 -7.60
N LYS A 85 3.56 -13.99 -8.40
CA LYS A 85 4.93 -14.49 -8.21
C LYS A 85 5.85 -13.55 -7.42
N VAL A 86 5.31 -12.43 -6.92
CA VAL A 86 6.09 -11.51 -6.09
C VAL A 86 6.44 -12.17 -4.76
N THR A 87 7.72 -12.09 -4.39
CA THR A 87 8.19 -12.61 -3.09
C THR A 87 8.42 -11.46 -2.10
N PRO A 88 8.30 -11.71 -0.79
CA PRO A 88 8.62 -10.70 0.24
C PRO A 88 10.06 -10.19 0.13
N ALA A 89 11.01 -11.08 -0.16
CA ALA A 89 12.41 -10.73 -0.36
C ALA A 89 12.58 -9.78 -1.55
N GLY A 90 11.95 -10.08 -2.69
CA GLY A 90 12.01 -9.23 -3.88
C GLY A 90 11.41 -7.85 -3.67
N MET A 91 10.31 -7.74 -2.92
CA MET A 91 9.74 -6.44 -2.56
C MET A 91 10.69 -5.58 -1.74
N ILE A 92 11.27 -6.15 -0.67
CA ILE A 92 12.15 -5.43 0.25
C ILE A 92 13.42 -5.02 -0.50
N SER A 93 14.05 -5.96 -1.21
CA SER A 93 15.27 -5.68 -1.96
C SER A 93 15.05 -4.67 -3.07
N GLY A 94 13.94 -4.77 -3.82
CA GLY A 94 13.60 -3.85 -4.90
C GLY A 94 13.34 -2.44 -4.41
N THR A 95 12.56 -2.30 -3.34
CA THR A 95 12.26 -0.98 -2.75
C THR A 95 13.53 -0.32 -2.22
N LEU A 96 14.36 -1.08 -1.51
CA LEU A 96 15.60 -0.56 -0.93
C LEU A 96 16.64 -0.21 -2.00
N SER A 97 16.87 -1.10 -2.98
CA SER A 97 17.81 -0.83 -4.07
C SER A 97 17.36 0.36 -4.92
N GLY A 98 16.05 0.49 -5.20
CA GLY A 98 15.51 1.63 -5.92
C GLY A 98 15.72 2.95 -5.18
N CYS A 99 15.46 2.97 -3.86
CA CYS A 99 15.70 4.15 -3.03
C CYS A 99 17.19 4.54 -3.02
N LEU A 100 18.09 3.58 -2.83
CA LEU A 100 19.53 3.83 -2.82
C LEU A 100 20.03 4.34 -4.17
N CYS A 101 19.68 3.67 -5.28
CA CYS A 101 20.07 4.10 -6.62
C CYS A 101 19.48 5.47 -6.97
N GLY A 102 18.21 5.71 -6.65
CA GLY A 102 17.56 7.01 -6.86
C GLY A 102 18.24 8.15 -6.12
N LEU A 103 18.57 7.94 -4.84
CA LEU A 103 19.32 8.90 -4.04
C LEU A 103 20.73 9.14 -4.58
N SER A 104 21.45 8.08 -4.97
CA SER A 104 22.79 8.20 -5.54
C SER A 104 22.80 9.01 -6.84
N LEU A 105 21.84 8.78 -7.75
CA LEU A 105 21.75 9.55 -8.99
C LEU A 105 21.25 10.98 -8.77
N TRP A 106 20.29 11.18 -7.86
CA TRP A 106 19.83 12.52 -7.51
C TRP A 106 20.97 13.40 -6.99
N LEU A 107 21.73 12.90 -6.01
CA LEU A 107 22.90 13.61 -5.47
C LEU A 107 24.04 13.68 -6.50
N GLY A 108 24.24 12.64 -7.30
CA GLY A 108 25.25 12.59 -8.34
C GLY A 108 25.04 13.67 -9.39
N ILE A 109 23.82 13.79 -9.94
CA ILE A 109 23.50 14.82 -10.94
C ILE A 109 23.52 16.21 -10.31
N ALA A 110 23.03 16.36 -9.08
CA ALA A 110 23.12 17.62 -8.35
C ALA A 110 24.58 18.09 -8.18
N SER A 111 25.53 17.16 -8.00
CA SER A 111 26.96 17.48 -7.87
C SER A 111 27.64 17.91 -9.17
N MET A 112 27.07 17.60 -10.35
CA MET A 112 27.64 17.99 -11.65
C MET A 112 27.36 19.45 -12.01
N TYR A 113 26.43 20.11 -11.31
CA TYR A 113 26.17 21.53 -11.50
C TYR A 113 27.23 22.39 -10.79
N GLU A 114 27.48 23.58 -11.34
CA GLU A 114 28.36 24.55 -10.71
C GLU A 114 27.89 24.88 -9.28
N GLY A 115 28.84 24.93 -8.34
CA GLY A 115 28.55 25.06 -6.91
C GLY A 115 28.35 23.73 -6.17
N GLY A 116 28.31 22.58 -6.85
CA GLY A 116 28.24 21.25 -6.22
C GLY A 116 26.88 20.93 -5.59
N VAL A 117 26.89 20.11 -4.52
CA VAL A 117 25.67 19.69 -3.82
C VAL A 117 25.16 20.82 -2.92
N THR A 118 24.40 21.74 -3.51
CA THR A 118 23.72 22.84 -2.82
C THR A 118 22.20 22.65 -2.81
N LEU A 119 21.50 23.41 -1.97
CA LEU A 119 20.04 23.39 -1.90
C LEU A 119 19.40 23.77 -3.24
N GLU A 120 19.98 24.74 -3.94
CA GLU A 120 19.50 25.17 -5.25
C GLU A 120 19.69 24.08 -6.31
N ASN A 121 20.84 23.42 -6.34
CA ASN A 121 21.14 22.40 -7.34
C ASN A 121 20.34 21.10 -7.11
N THR A 122 20.14 20.71 -5.85
CA THR A 122 19.33 19.54 -5.49
C THR A 122 17.83 19.76 -5.68
N GLY A 123 17.37 21.02 -5.63
CA GLY A 123 15.99 21.42 -5.86
C GLY A 123 15.60 21.64 -7.32
N ARG A 124 16.51 21.41 -8.28
CA ARG A 124 16.19 21.54 -9.71
C ARG A 124 15.32 20.38 -10.18
N ASP A 125 14.54 20.64 -11.23
CA ASP A 125 13.59 19.66 -11.77
C ASP A 125 14.29 18.44 -12.38
N ILE A 126 15.39 18.65 -13.12
CA ILE A 126 16.14 17.57 -13.80
C ILE A 126 16.69 16.51 -12.82
N PRO A 127 17.50 16.84 -11.80
CA PRO A 127 18.04 15.83 -10.89
C PRO A 127 16.93 15.10 -10.14
N THR A 128 15.87 15.80 -9.73
CA THR A 128 14.73 15.22 -9.02
C THR A 128 13.94 14.25 -9.89
N PHE A 129 13.68 14.64 -11.15
CA PHE A 129 12.99 13.80 -12.11
C PHE A 129 13.78 12.53 -12.42
N VAL A 130 15.08 12.67 -12.71
CA VAL A 130 15.95 11.51 -13.01
C VAL A 130 16.09 10.60 -11.79
N GLY A 131 16.32 11.16 -10.60
CA GLY A 131 16.40 10.39 -9.36
C GLY A 131 15.13 9.57 -9.11
N SER A 132 13.96 10.18 -9.27
CA SER A 132 12.66 9.51 -9.09
C SER A 132 12.38 8.47 -10.18
N ALA A 133 12.69 8.78 -11.44
CA ALA A 133 12.50 7.85 -12.56
C ALA A 133 13.40 6.62 -12.43
N VAL A 134 14.67 6.80 -12.02
CA VAL A 134 15.59 5.69 -11.79
C VAL A 134 15.19 4.90 -10.55
N ALA A 135 14.74 5.56 -9.48
CA ALA A 135 14.21 4.86 -8.31
C ALA A 135 13.06 3.92 -8.68
N LEU A 136 12.10 4.40 -9.48
CA LEU A 136 10.97 3.63 -9.99
C LEU A 136 11.42 2.47 -10.88
N GLY A 137 12.29 2.74 -11.87
CA GLY A 137 12.74 1.74 -12.83
C GLY A 137 13.57 0.62 -12.17
N VAL A 138 14.55 0.99 -11.35
CA VAL A 138 15.42 0.05 -10.65
C VAL A 138 14.63 -0.76 -9.63
N SER A 139 13.70 -0.15 -8.88
CA SER A 139 12.90 -0.90 -7.91
C SER A 139 12.03 -1.96 -8.56
N GLY A 140 11.42 -1.64 -9.70
CA GLY A 140 10.64 -2.59 -10.50
C GLY A 140 11.49 -3.75 -11.01
N ILE A 141 12.62 -3.44 -11.65
CA ILE A 141 13.51 -4.48 -12.23
C ILE A 141 14.05 -5.39 -11.13
N VAL A 142 14.60 -4.83 -10.05
CA VAL A 142 15.16 -5.63 -8.95
C VAL A 142 14.08 -6.45 -8.26
N CYS A 143 12.88 -5.88 -8.06
CA CYS A 143 11.76 -6.63 -7.48
C CYS A 143 11.39 -7.85 -8.33
N VAL A 144 11.30 -7.69 -9.65
CA VAL A 144 11.00 -8.80 -10.57
C VAL A 144 12.11 -9.84 -10.57
N VAL A 145 13.36 -9.41 -10.73
CA VAL A 145 14.52 -10.30 -10.81
C VAL A 145 14.68 -11.11 -9.52
N VAL A 146 14.70 -10.46 -8.36
CA VAL A 146 14.87 -11.14 -7.07
C VAL A 146 13.67 -12.04 -6.76
N SER A 147 12.46 -11.63 -7.13
CA SER A 147 11.28 -12.48 -6.98
C SER A 147 11.39 -13.75 -7.81
N LEU A 148 11.85 -13.67 -9.06
CA LEU A 148 12.04 -14.85 -9.90
C LEU A 148 13.14 -15.79 -9.39
N TYR A 149 14.21 -15.26 -8.82
CA TYR A 149 15.29 -16.06 -8.23
C TYR A 149 14.89 -16.73 -6.92
N THR A 150 14.12 -16.05 -6.08
CA THR A 150 13.73 -16.54 -4.75
C THR A 150 12.49 -17.44 -4.82
N LEU A 151 11.75 -17.43 -5.93
CA LEU A 151 10.53 -18.23 -6.11
C LEU A 151 10.85 -19.73 -6.19
N ASP A 152 10.39 -20.49 -5.20
CA ASP A 152 10.39 -21.95 -5.26
C ASP A 152 9.31 -22.45 -6.24
N ARG A 153 9.71 -22.69 -7.49
CA ARG A 153 8.81 -23.17 -8.55
C ARG A 153 8.14 -24.50 -8.25
N LYS A 154 8.70 -25.33 -7.37
CA LYS A 154 8.13 -26.66 -7.06
C LYS A 154 6.93 -26.56 -6.13
N LYS A 155 6.89 -25.56 -5.25
CA LYS A 155 5.80 -25.35 -4.29
C LYS A 155 4.78 -24.31 -4.74
N PHE A 156 5.09 -23.56 -5.80
CA PHE A 156 4.26 -22.46 -6.25
C PHE A 156 2.92 -22.95 -6.83
N ASN A 157 1.82 -22.59 -6.17
CA ASN A 157 0.46 -22.77 -6.67
C ASN A 157 -0.21 -21.40 -6.86
N GLU A 158 -0.42 -21.01 -8.12
CA GLU A 158 -1.01 -19.72 -8.46
C GLU A 158 -2.41 -19.52 -7.84
N GLU A 159 -3.24 -20.56 -7.79
CA GLU A 159 -4.59 -20.46 -7.23
C GLU A 159 -4.56 -20.22 -5.72
N GLU A 160 -3.64 -20.86 -5.01
CA GLU A 160 -3.49 -20.69 -3.57
C GLU A 160 -3.02 -19.27 -3.22
N GLU A 161 -2.04 -18.73 -3.97
CA GLU A 161 -1.58 -17.34 -3.78
C GLU A 161 -2.70 -16.33 -4.05
N TRP A 162 -3.47 -16.50 -5.12
CA TRP A 162 -4.63 -15.65 -5.38
C TRP A 162 -5.72 -15.81 -4.31
N ASN A 163 -5.89 -17.00 -3.75
CA ASN A 163 -6.84 -17.23 -2.66
C ASN A 163 -6.44 -16.49 -1.38
N LYS A 164 -5.14 -16.34 -1.08
CA LYS A 164 -4.69 -15.50 0.04
C LYS A 164 -5.15 -14.06 -0.11
N LEU A 165 -4.95 -13.46 -1.28
CA LEU A 165 -5.43 -12.10 -1.57
C LEU A 165 -6.96 -12.00 -1.48
N ARG A 166 -7.69 -12.99 -1.99
CA ARG A 166 -9.16 -13.05 -1.91
C ARG A 166 -9.71 -13.28 -0.50
N ASN A 167 -8.90 -13.81 0.41
CA ASN A 167 -9.26 -14.00 1.80
C ASN A 167 -9.17 -12.70 2.62
N ILE A 168 -8.56 -11.64 2.07
CA ILE A 168 -8.58 -10.30 2.64
C ILE A 168 -9.98 -9.71 2.39
N GLU A 169 -10.92 -10.05 3.27
CA GLU A 169 -12.31 -9.65 3.18
C GLU A 169 -12.76 -8.97 4.47
N ASN A 170 -13.58 -7.94 4.33
CA ASN A 170 -14.30 -7.35 5.45
C ASN A 170 -15.58 -8.16 5.70
N PRO A 171 -15.73 -8.89 6.82
CA PRO A 171 -16.94 -9.67 7.09
C PRO A 171 -18.21 -8.81 7.25
N LEU A 172 -18.07 -7.51 7.52
CA LEU A 172 -19.22 -6.57 7.54
C LEU A 172 -19.70 -6.21 6.13
N HIS A 173 -18.82 -6.29 5.14
CA HIS A 173 -19.15 -6.02 3.74
C HIS A 173 -18.51 -7.06 2.82
N PRO A 174 -19.04 -8.30 2.81
CA PRO A 174 -18.48 -9.38 2.02
C PRO A 174 -18.52 -9.08 0.51
N TRP A 175 -17.41 -9.32 -0.17
CA TRP A 175 -17.31 -9.10 -1.62
C TRP A 175 -18.21 -10.08 -2.38
N ALA A 176 -18.48 -11.27 -1.85
CA ALA A 176 -19.42 -12.21 -2.46
C ALA A 176 -20.80 -11.56 -2.71
N ILE A 177 -21.24 -10.71 -1.77
CA ILE A 177 -22.49 -9.95 -1.89
C ILE A 177 -22.33 -8.78 -2.85
N THR A 178 -21.19 -8.06 -2.77
CA THR A 178 -20.90 -6.91 -3.65
C THR A 178 -20.93 -7.29 -5.13
N TYR A 179 -20.33 -8.42 -5.49
CA TYR A 179 -20.24 -8.90 -6.87
C TYR A 179 -21.38 -9.86 -7.25
N ALA A 180 -22.35 -10.12 -6.38
CA ALA A 180 -23.45 -11.06 -6.66
C ALA A 180 -24.23 -10.70 -7.93
N ARG A 181 -24.37 -9.39 -8.23
CA ARG A 181 -25.01 -8.89 -9.46
C ARG A 181 -24.21 -9.25 -10.71
N ASP A 182 -22.88 -9.11 -10.68
CA ASP A 182 -22.02 -9.38 -11.83
C ASP A 182 -22.00 -10.84 -12.26
N PHE A 183 -22.29 -11.73 -11.30
CA PHE A 183 -22.42 -13.18 -11.51
C PHE A 183 -23.88 -13.64 -11.70
N GLY A 184 -24.86 -12.74 -11.71
CA GLY A 184 -26.28 -13.10 -11.84
C GLY A 184 -26.87 -13.85 -10.64
N ARG A 185 -26.19 -13.86 -9.49
CA ARG A 185 -26.54 -14.63 -8.26
C ARG A 185 -27.46 -13.85 -7.31
N VAL A 186 -28.23 -12.91 -7.84
CA VAL A 186 -29.06 -12.01 -7.01
C VAL A 186 -30.34 -12.71 -6.54
N GLN A 187 -30.87 -13.66 -7.32
CA GLN A 187 -32.19 -14.26 -7.09
C GLN A 187 -32.20 -15.25 -5.90
N ASP A 188 -31.18 -16.09 -5.74
CA ASP A 188 -31.10 -17.06 -4.63
C ASP A 188 -30.33 -16.52 -3.42
N VAL A 189 -31.01 -16.37 -2.28
CA VAL A 189 -30.44 -15.84 -1.03
C VAL A 189 -29.24 -16.66 -0.54
N THR A 190 -29.28 -17.99 -0.65
CA THR A 190 -28.18 -18.89 -0.31
C THR A 190 -27.00 -18.76 -1.26
N SER A 191 -27.25 -18.65 -2.57
CA SER A 191 -26.18 -18.48 -3.58
C SER A 191 -25.40 -17.17 -3.42
N ARG A 192 -26.03 -16.16 -2.81
CA ARG A 192 -25.51 -14.80 -2.64
C ARG A 192 -24.36 -14.71 -1.63
N PHE A 193 -24.31 -15.62 -0.67
CA PHE A 193 -23.23 -15.70 0.32
C PHE A 193 -22.12 -16.68 -0.09
N VAL A 194 -22.32 -17.44 -1.17
CA VAL A 194 -21.33 -18.40 -1.67
C VAL A 194 -20.28 -17.68 -2.51
N ARG A 195 -19.02 -17.80 -2.08
CA ARG A 195 -17.87 -17.24 -2.79
C ARG A 195 -17.74 -17.89 -4.18
N PRO A 196 -17.66 -17.11 -5.29
CA PRO A 196 -17.39 -17.66 -6.60
C PRO A 196 -15.97 -18.25 -6.67
N THR A 197 -15.79 -19.36 -7.39
CA THR A 197 -14.47 -19.99 -7.59
C THR A 197 -13.53 -19.06 -8.37
N TYR A 198 -12.21 -19.23 -8.18
CA TYR A 198 -11.19 -18.46 -8.91
C TYR A 198 -11.39 -18.53 -10.43
N ALA A 199 -11.65 -19.72 -10.96
CA ALA A 199 -11.93 -19.92 -12.38
C ALA A 199 -13.15 -19.13 -12.88
N ALA A 200 -14.22 -19.05 -12.08
CA ALA A 200 -15.43 -18.30 -12.42
C ALA A 200 -15.20 -16.77 -12.41
N MET A 201 -14.37 -16.28 -11.47
CA MET A 201 -13.96 -14.88 -11.46
C MET A 201 -13.08 -14.56 -12.68
N LYS A 202 -12.09 -15.42 -12.95
CA LYS A 202 -11.19 -15.27 -14.09
C LYS A 202 -11.93 -15.27 -15.41
N SER A 203 -12.95 -16.11 -15.60
CA SER A 203 -13.75 -16.15 -16.83
C SER A 203 -14.62 -14.91 -17.03
N ARG A 204 -15.24 -14.40 -15.96
CA ARG A 204 -16.13 -13.23 -16.00
C ARG A 204 -15.40 -11.91 -16.27
N PHE A 205 -14.20 -11.75 -15.73
CA PHE A 205 -13.40 -10.52 -15.79
C PHE A 205 -12.23 -10.57 -16.79
N ARG A 206 -12.27 -11.49 -17.77
CA ARG A 206 -11.21 -11.58 -18.81
C ARG A 206 -11.05 -10.27 -19.58
N GLY A 207 -12.17 -9.64 -19.96
CA GLY A 207 -12.18 -8.36 -20.68
C GLY A 207 -11.48 -7.28 -19.88
N SER A 208 -11.90 -7.06 -18.63
CA SER A 208 -11.29 -6.08 -17.73
C SER A 208 -9.79 -6.33 -17.52
N ARG A 209 -9.36 -7.59 -17.43
CA ARG A 209 -7.94 -7.94 -17.29
C ARG A 209 -7.13 -7.59 -18.54
N ILE A 210 -7.67 -7.85 -19.73
CA ILE A 210 -7.01 -7.49 -21.00
C ILE A 210 -6.95 -5.96 -21.11
N THR A 211 -8.05 -5.26 -20.83
CA THR A 211 -8.08 -3.80 -20.81
C THR A 211 -7.06 -3.21 -19.83
N ALA A 212 -6.91 -3.81 -18.64
CA ALA A 212 -5.93 -3.37 -17.65
C ALA A 212 -4.47 -3.56 -18.10
N ILE A 213 -4.18 -4.59 -18.91
CA ILE A 213 -2.83 -4.85 -19.45
C ILE A 213 -2.53 -3.98 -20.69
N VAL A 214 -3.57 -3.60 -21.44
CA VAL A 214 -3.43 -2.81 -22.68
C VAL A 214 -3.40 -1.31 -22.39
N ILE A 215 -4.14 -0.85 -21.39
CA ILE A 215 -4.23 0.58 -21.01
C ILE A 215 -3.22 0.94 -19.92
N GLY A 216 -2.86 -0.01 -19.05
CA GLY A 216 -1.80 0.15 -18.05
C GLY A 216 -0.42 -0.11 -18.66
#